data_AF-A0A2M8G218-F1
#
_entry.id   AF-A0A2M8G218-F1
#
_cell.length_a   1.000
_cell.length_b   1.000
_cell.length_c   1.000
_cell.angle_alpha   90.00
_cell.angle_beta   90.00
_cell.angle_gamma   90.00
#
_symmetry.space_group_name_H-M   'P 1'
#
loop_
_entity.id
_entity.type
_entity.pdbx_description
1 polymer ?
#
loop_
_entity_poly.entity_id
_entity_poly.type
_entity_poly.pdbx_seq_one_letter_code
_entity_poly.pdbx_strand_id
1 'polypeptide(L)'
;MGSRQKSIEGRLRKGKYAKIKPGDYILVYSPGEKDCLKVKVLAVRYYDSFKDMLEREKLTRILPGVKNIETGIETYNKIYSREDEKNFGVAAIEIELLG
;
A
#
# COMPACT_ATOMS: atom_id res chain seq x y z
N MET A 1 -8.74 4.79 6.89
CA MET A 1 -8.54 5.17 5.46
C MET A 1 -8.95 6.62 5.29
N GLY A 2 -8.00 7.55 5.20
CA GLY A 2 -8.31 8.97 4.97
C GLY A 2 -8.49 9.22 3.47
N SER A 3 -9.68 9.67 3.06
CA SER A 3 -10.15 9.93 1.69
C SER A 3 -10.57 8.72 0.86
N ARG A 4 -11.70 8.88 0.15
CA ARG A 4 -12.29 7.97 -0.85
C ARG A 4 -11.37 7.67 -2.05
N GLN A 5 -10.18 8.28 -2.08
CA GLN A 5 -9.23 8.23 -3.20
C GLN A 5 -8.16 7.15 -3.02
N LYS A 6 -7.86 6.75 -1.78
CA LYS A 6 -6.89 5.69 -1.51
C LYS A 6 -7.46 4.34 -1.93
N SER A 7 -6.86 3.75 -2.95
CA SER A 7 -7.26 2.46 -3.54
C SER A 7 -6.07 1.52 -3.74
N ILE A 8 -4.85 1.95 -3.40
CA ILE A 8 -3.65 1.12 -3.45
C ILE A 8 -2.92 1.23 -2.11
N GLU A 9 -2.50 0.08 -1.60
CA GLU A 9 -1.67 -0.04 -0.41
C GLU A 9 -0.31 -0.61 -0.78
N GLY A 10 0.74 0.23 -0.68
CA GLY A 10 2.13 -0.19 -0.88
C GLY A 10 2.71 -0.82 0.38
N ARG A 11 3.24 -2.04 0.28
CA ARG A 11 3.90 -2.77 1.38
C ARG A 11 5.12 -3.49 0.86
N LEU A 12 6.09 -3.77 1.74
CA LEU A 12 7.10 -4.76 1.43
C LEU A 12 6.44 -6.12 1.15
N ARG A 13 6.94 -6.86 0.16
CA ARG A 13 6.51 -8.23 -0.12
C ARG A 13 7.14 -9.20 0.90
N LYS A 14 6.79 -9.02 2.17
CA LYS A 14 7.34 -9.72 3.34
C LYS A 14 6.22 -10.26 4.22
N GLY A 15 6.41 -11.47 4.78
CA GLY A 15 5.48 -12.08 5.72
C GLY A 15 4.06 -12.24 5.15
N LYS A 16 3.05 -11.74 5.89
CA LYS A 16 1.64 -11.87 5.47
C LYS A 16 1.33 -11.14 4.14
N TYR A 17 2.01 -10.03 3.86
CA TYR A 17 1.75 -9.24 2.64
C TYR A 17 2.20 -9.95 1.36
N ALA A 18 3.20 -10.84 1.46
CA ALA A 18 3.63 -11.67 0.33
C ALA A 18 2.61 -12.74 -0.08
N LYS A 19 1.64 -13.05 0.79
CA LYS A 19 0.62 -14.09 0.57
C LYS A 19 -0.71 -13.54 0.05
N ILE A 20 -0.87 -12.22 0.02
CA ILE A 20 -2.09 -11.56 -0.44
C ILE A 20 -2.23 -11.76 -1.94
N LYS A 21 -3.43 -12.13 -2.38
CA LYS A 21 -3.77 -12.34 -3.79
C LYS A 21 -5.13 -11.71 -4.15
N PRO A 22 -5.39 -11.46 -5.44
CA PRO A 22 -6.70 -11.03 -5.91
C PRO A 22 -7.82 -11.94 -5.39
N GLY A 23 -8.94 -11.34 -4.96
CA GLY A 23 -10.07 -12.04 -4.38
C GLY A 23 -10.02 -12.21 -2.85
N ASP A 24 -8.88 -11.96 -2.20
CA ASP A 24 -8.81 -11.94 -0.74
C ASP A 24 -9.62 -10.77 -0.16
N TYR A 25 -10.07 -10.93 1.08
CA TYR A 25 -10.69 -9.87 1.88
C TYR A 25 -9.77 -9.50 3.04
N ILE A 26 -9.61 -8.20 3.27
CA ILE A 26 -8.74 -7.67 4.33
C ILE A 26 -9.59 -6.79 5.26
N LEU A 27 -9.41 -6.97 6.57
CA LEU A 27 -9.95 -6.07 7.59
C LEU A 27 -8.89 -5.03 7.92
N VAL A 28 -9.23 -3.76 7.74
CA VAL A 28 -8.36 -2.61 8.01
C VAL A 28 -8.83 -1.94 9.30
N TYR A 29 -7.92 -1.86 10.27
CA TYR A 29 -8.15 -1.23 11.56
C TYR A 29 -7.44 0.11 11.61
N SER A 30 -8.15 1.18 11.96
CA SER A 30 -7.52 2.46 12.26
C SER A 30 -7.19 2.55 13.75
N PRO A 31 -6.05 3.13 14.14
CA PRO A 31 -5.74 3.35 15.55
C PRO A 31 -6.85 4.14 16.25
N GLY A 32 -7.37 3.61 17.36
CA GLY A 32 -8.43 4.26 18.16
C GLY A 32 -9.87 4.03 17.67
N GLU A 33 -10.07 3.38 16.52
CA GLU A 33 -11.40 3.00 16.04
C GLU A 33 -11.76 1.57 16.52
N LYS A 34 -13.03 1.38 16.92
CA LYS A 34 -13.55 0.05 17.29
C LYS A 34 -13.98 -0.76 16.07
N ASP A 35 -14.47 -0.08 15.05
CA ASP A 35 -14.92 -0.68 13.80
C ASP A 35 -13.75 -0.87 12.84
N CYS A 36 -13.88 -1.85 11.96
CA CYS A 36 -12.91 -2.12 10.90
C CYS A 36 -13.56 -1.96 9.52
N LEU A 37 -12.76 -1.53 8.56
CA LEU A 37 -13.19 -1.47 7.17
C LEU A 37 -12.88 -2.80 6.50
N LYS A 38 -13.87 -3.40 5.84
CA LYS A 38 -13.65 -4.58 5.01
C LYS A 38 -13.34 -4.14 3.58
N VAL A 39 -12.22 -4.60 3.05
CA VAL A 39 -11.82 -4.32 1.66
C VAL A 39 -11.62 -5.60 0.88
N LYS A 40 -11.90 -5.57 -0.42
CA LYS A 40 -11.61 -6.65 -1.36
C LYS A 40 -10.33 -6.33 -2.13
N VAL A 41 -9.44 -7.31 -2.28
CA VAL A 41 -8.25 -7.19 -3.11
C VAL A 41 -8.63 -7.40 -4.57
N LEU A 42 -8.45 -6.37 -5.39
CA LEU A 42 -8.74 -6.42 -6.82
C LEU A 42 -7.54 -6.94 -7.62
N ALA A 43 -6.34 -6.49 -7.27
CA ALA A 43 -5.11 -6.83 -7.97
C ALA A 43 -3.90 -6.69 -7.05
N VAL A 44 -2.81 -7.37 -7.38
CA VAL A 44 -1.50 -7.22 -6.72
C VAL A 44 -0.44 -7.11 -7.80
N ARG A 45 0.40 -6.09 -7.70
CA ARG A 45 1.53 -5.85 -8.62
C ARG A 45 2.81 -5.72 -7.82
N TYR A 46 3.92 -6.15 -8.40
CA TYR A 46 5.22 -6.15 -7.73
C TYR A 46 6.19 -5.20 -8.42
N TYR A 47 6.99 -4.52 -7.61
CA TYR A 47 8.00 -3.55 -8.03
C TYR A 47 9.28 -3.78 -7.25
N ASP A 48 10.41 -3.36 -7.83
CA ASP A 48 11.72 -3.52 -7.18
C ASP A 48 11.92 -2.51 -6.02
N SER A 49 11.19 -1.39 -6.04
CA SER A 49 11.29 -0.32 -5.04
C SER A 49 9.98 0.44 -4.87
N PHE A 50 9.84 1.17 -3.76
CA PHE A 50 8.76 2.12 -3.53
C PHE A 50 8.80 3.26 -4.55
N LYS A 51 10.00 3.68 -4.98
CA LYS A 51 10.16 4.67 -6.04
C LYS A 51 9.51 4.19 -7.34
N ASP A 52 9.88 2.99 -7.80
CA ASP A 52 9.34 2.40 -9.04
C ASP A 52 7.82 2.22 -8.96
N MET A 53 7.30 1.78 -7.81
CA MET A 53 5.85 1.74 -7.56
C MET A 53 5.21 3.13 -7.69
N LEU A 54 5.76 4.16 -7.03
CA LEU A 54 5.18 5.51 -7.03
C LEU A 54 5.28 6.22 -8.38
N GLU A 55 6.25 5.86 -9.23
CA GLU A 55 6.41 6.37 -10.60
C GLU A 55 5.41 5.72 -11.57
N ARG A 56 5.09 4.44 -11.38
CA ARG A 56 4.18 3.68 -12.27
C ARG A 56 2.72 3.77 -11.86
N GLU A 57 2.46 3.94 -10.57
CA GLU A 57 1.12 4.11 -10.02
C GLU A 57 0.77 5.57 -9.81
N LYS A 58 -0.52 5.90 -9.81
CA LYS A 58 -0.94 7.26 -9.46
C LYS A 58 -0.71 7.51 -7.97
N LEU A 59 0.23 8.40 -7.63
CA LEU A 59 0.59 8.76 -6.26
C LEU A 59 -0.64 9.02 -5.36
N THR A 60 -1.64 9.74 -5.85
CA THR A 60 -2.87 10.06 -5.09
C THR A 60 -3.72 8.84 -4.71
N ARG A 61 -3.58 7.72 -5.43
CA ARG A 61 -4.22 6.44 -5.09
C ARG A 61 -3.52 5.70 -3.96
N ILE A 62 -2.24 6.03 -3.71
CA ILE A 62 -1.40 5.40 -2.70
C ILE A 62 -1.31 6.29 -1.46
N LEU A 63 -0.93 7.56 -1.63
CA LEU A 63 -0.73 8.54 -0.57
C LEU A 63 -1.54 9.81 -0.89
N PRO A 64 -2.86 9.82 -0.61
CA PRO A 64 -3.68 11.01 -0.83
C PRO A 64 -3.13 12.23 -0.06
N GLY A 65 -3.09 13.38 -0.73
CA GLY A 65 -2.57 14.63 -0.16
C GLY A 65 -1.05 14.81 -0.28
N VAL A 66 -0.30 13.76 -0.64
CA VAL A 66 1.13 13.89 -0.97
C VAL A 66 1.29 14.44 -2.38
N LYS A 67 2.14 15.47 -2.53
CA LYS A 67 2.23 16.28 -3.76
C LYS A 67 3.28 15.79 -4.76
N ASN A 68 4.28 15.04 -4.32
CA ASN A 68 5.38 14.58 -5.16
C ASN A 68 5.93 13.22 -4.70
N ILE A 69 6.72 12.60 -5.56
CA ILE A 69 7.24 11.24 -5.36
C ILE A 69 8.27 11.23 -4.22
N GLU A 70 9.09 12.27 -4.09
CA GLU A 70 10.14 12.37 -3.07
C GLU A 70 9.55 12.29 -1.65
N THR A 71 8.53 13.11 -1.35
CA THR A 71 7.82 13.05 -0.07
C THR A 71 7.09 11.71 0.11
N GLY A 72 6.65 11.09 -0.99
CA GLY A 72 6.08 9.75 -0.96
C GLY A 72 7.09 8.69 -0.52
N ILE A 73 8.31 8.73 -1.08
CA ILE A 73 9.42 7.84 -0.73
C ILE A 73 9.82 8.04 0.74
N GLU A 74 9.91 9.29 1.21
CA GLU A 74 10.21 9.59 2.61
C GLU A 74 9.19 9.01 3.58
N THR A 75 7.92 8.94 3.18
CA THR A 75 6.87 8.31 3.99
C THR A 75 7.14 6.83 4.20
N TYR A 76 7.62 6.12 3.18
CA TYR A 76 7.98 4.71 3.29
C TYR A 76 9.31 4.48 4.04
N ASN A 77 10.30 5.35 3.85
CA ASN A 77 11.60 5.27 4.54
C ASN A 77 11.49 5.43 6.06
N LYS A 78 10.42 6.07 6.56
CA LYS A 78 10.13 6.13 8.00
C LYS A 78 9.72 4.79 8.62
N ILE A 79 9.29 3.84 7.79
CA ILE A 79 8.68 2.57 8.20
C ILE A 79 9.58 1.38 7.83
N TYR A 80 10.26 1.46 6.69
CA TYR A 80 11.03 0.36 6.11
C TYR A 80 12.47 0.78 5.83
N SER A 81 13.43 -0.11 6.10
CA SER A 81 14.82 0.11 5.72
C SER A 81 15.01 -0.15 4.22
N ARG A 82 16.01 0.52 3.62
CA ARG A 82 16.40 0.28 2.21
C ARG A 82 16.89 -1.16 1.97
N GLU A 83 17.48 -1.78 2.99
CA GLU A 83 17.91 -3.17 2.91
C GLU A 83 16.72 -4.12 2.82
N ASP A 84 15.70 -3.93 3.66
CA ASP A 84 14.46 -4.69 3.59
C ASP A 84 13.74 -4.47 2.25
N GLU A 85 13.69 -3.23 1.76
CA GLU A 85 13.17 -2.92 0.43
C GLU A 85 13.89 -3.73 -0.67
N LYS A 86 15.22 -3.73 -0.68
CA LYS A 86 16.03 -4.48 -1.64
C LYS A 86 15.82 -5.99 -1.53
N ASN A 87 15.70 -6.51 -0.31
CA ASN A 87 15.59 -7.96 -0.07
C ASN A 87 14.21 -8.52 -0.44
N PHE A 88 13.14 -7.73 -0.24
CA PHE A 88 11.77 -8.23 -0.41
C PHE A 88 11.08 -7.70 -1.67
N GLY A 89 11.47 -6.51 -2.14
CA GLY A 89 10.71 -5.73 -3.11
C GLY A 89 9.40 -5.20 -2.51
N VAL A 90 8.59 -4.59 -3.37
CA VAL A 90 7.35 -3.90 -2.99
C VAL A 90 6.15 -4.54 -3.68
N ALA A 91 5.05 -4.66 -2.95
CA ALA A 91 3.74 -5.03 -3.46
C ALA A 91 2.81 -3.82 -3.42
N ALA A 92 2.22 -3.47 -4.56
CA ALA A 92 1.08 -2.59 -4.66
C ALA A 92 -0.20 -3.44 -4.61
N ILE A 93 -0.94 -3.32 -3.51
CA ILE A 93 -2.18 -4.08 -3.27
C ILE A 93 -3.34 -3.15 -3.60
N GLU A 94 -4.00 -3.40 -4.72
CA GLU A 94 -5.18 -2.65 -5.12
C GLU A 94 -6.42 -3.17 -4.41
N ILE A 95 -7.14 -2.26 -3.78
CA ILE A 95 -8.25 -2.56 -2.89
C ILE A 95 -9.50 -1.75 -3.24
N GLU A 96 -10.65 -2.36 -2.97
CA GLU A 96 -11.96 -1.73 -3.02
C GLU A 96 -12.60 -1.80 -1.65
N LEU A 97 -13.10 -0.66 -1.15
CA LEU A 97 -13.87 -0.63 0.09
C LEU A 97 -15.24 -1.24 -0.14
N LEU A 98 -15.61 -2.19 0.71
CA LEU A 98 -16.95 -2.76 0.74
C LEU A 98 -17.78 -1.97 1.75
N GLY A 99 -18.91 -1.43 1.29
CA GLY A 99 -19.88 -0.71 2.12
C GLY A 99 -20.70 -1.63 3.01
#